data_AF-A0A376J4S3-F1
#
_entry.id   AF-A0A376J4S3-F1
#
_cell.length_a   1.000
_cell.length_b   1.000
_cell.length_c   1.000
_cell.angle_alpha   90.00
_cell.angle_beta   90.00
_cell.angle_gamma   90.00
#
_symmetry.space_group_name_H-M   'P 1'
#
loop_
_entity.id
_entity.type
_entity.pdbx_description
1 polymer ?
#
loop_
_entity_poly.entity_id
_entity_poly.type
_entity_poly.pdbx_seq_one_letter_code
_entity_poly.pdbx_strand_id
1 'polypeptide(L)'
;MKAQCINLVLFLFVVPQYLFWWLQRYIPPIALASTVEYGETVDGVVLEKDIQLVYGTANNTKINPGGEQHIKEFGISGNTEINGGYQYIEMNGTAEYSVLNDGYQIVQMGGAANQTTLNNGVLQVYGAANDTTIKGGRLIIEKDGITVFAAIEKGGLLEVKEGGLAFAVDQKAGGAIKTTTRPWRYSEQTVSVSSISRMVLLIICCWKTAEVCELKKMTSLIIPLWIVAAYWRLWMAGLQLALIKKQAEN
;
A
#
# COMPACT_ATOMS: atom_id res chain seq x y z
N MET A 1 44.24 -61.35 -45.21
CA MET A 1 44.43 -59.93 -44.84
C MET A 1 43.67 -59.69 -43.54
N LYS A 2 44.41 -59.50 -42.44
CA LYS A 2 43.87 -59.36 -41.08
C LYS A 2 43.51 -57.90 -40.82
N ALA A 3 42.28 -57.66 -40.33
CA ALA A 3 41.94 -56.43 -39.63
C ALA A 3 42.43 -56.55 -38.18
N GLN A 4 43.23 -55.58 -37.72
CA GLN A 4 43.59 -55.41 -36.32
C GLN A 4 43.34 -53.95 -35.92
N CYS A 5 42.51 -53.77 -34.89
CA CYS A 5 42.43 -52.56 -34.08
C CYS A 5 43.82 -52.19 -33.55
N ILE A 6 44.15 -50.89 -33.45
CA ILE A 6 45.10 -50.35 -32.45
C ILE A 6 45.10 -48.80 -32.46
N ASN A 7 45.02 -48.26 -31.23
CA ASN A 7 45.48 -46.97 -30.72
C ASN A 7 44.75 -45.66 -31.07
N LEU A 8 43.76 -45.38 -30.22
CA LEU A 8 43.72 -44.23 -29.32
C LEU A 8 45.09 -43.53 -29.15
N VAL A 9 45.43 -42.60 -30.03
CA VAL A 9 46.51 -41.63 -29.80
C VAL A 9 45.87 -40.34 -29.32
N LEU A 10 46.02 -40.13 -28.02
CA LEU A 10 45.80 -38.89 -27.28
C LEU A 10 46.68 -37.79 -27.90
N PHE A 11 46.24 -37.16 -28.98
CA PHE A 11 46.84 -35.93 -29.46
C PHE A 11 46.32 -34.77 -28.60
N LEU A 12 47.00 -34.58 -27.46
CA LEU A 12 47.09 -33.31 -26.76
C LEU A 12 47.70 -32.27 -27.72
N PHE A 13 46.87 -31.73 -28.61
CA PHE A 13 47.18 -30.44 -29.21
C PHE A 13 46.98 -29.40 -28.12
N VAL A 14 48.12 -28.92 -27.62
CA VAL A 14 48.27 -27.68 -26.88
C VAL A 14 47.64 -26.58 -27.74
N VAL A 15 46.35 -26.33 -27.54
CA VAL A 15 45.74 -25.08 -27.97
C VAL A 15 46.44 -24.00 -27.15
N PRO A 16 47.16 -23.05 -27.77
CA PRO A 16 47.80 -21.97 -27.03
C PRO A 16 46.72 -21.30 -26.20
N GLN A 17 46.94 -21.17 -24.88
CA GLN A 17 46.02 -20.55 -23.90
C GLN A 17 45.65 -19.09 -24.23
N TYR A 18 46.04 -18.57 -25.38
CA TYR A 18 45.76 -17.22 -25.87
C TYR A 18 44.69 -17.14 -26.97
N LEU A 19 44.25 -18.27 -27.56
CA LEU A 19 43.14 -18.25 -28.54
C LEU A 19 41.76 -18.51 -27.93
N PHE A 20 41.68 -18.98 -26.68
CA PHE A 20 40.41 -19.13 -25.97
C PHE A 20 39.82 -17.78 -25.52
N TRP A 21 40.66 -16.74 -25.45
CA TRP A 21 40.29 -15.37 -25.08
C TRP A 21 39.71 -14.54 -26.23
N TRP A 22 39.73 -15.03 -27.48
CA TRP A 22 39.25 -14.28 -28.65
C TRP A 22 37.81 -14.62 -29.06
N LEU A 23 37.27 -15.78 -28.67
CA LEU A 23 35.91 -16.20 -29.04
C LEU A 23 34.82 -15.87 -28.00
N GLN A 24 35.20 -15.38 -26.80
CA GLN A 24 34.23 -14.86 -25.82
C GLN A 24 33.89 -13.37 -26.02
N ARG A 25 34.53 -12.67 -26.97
CA ARG A 25 34.37 -11.21 -27.13
C ARG A 25 33.27 -10.78 -28.10
N TYR A 26 32.52 -11.72 -28.69
CA TYR A 26 31.45 -11.43 -29.65
C TYR A 26 30.19 -12.28 -29.46
N ILE A 27 29.85 -12.59 -28.20
CA ILE A 27 28.46 -12.89 -27.86
C ILE A 27 27.88 -11.54 -27.42
N PRO A 28 26.92 -10.93 -28.13
CA PRO A 28 26.24 -9.75 -27.61
C PRO A 28 25.72 -10.09 -26.21
N PRO A 29 26.02 -9.28 -25.18
CA PRO A 29 25.51 -9.56 -23.84
C PRO A 29 24.00 -9.48 -23.93
N ILE A 30 23.34 -10.63 -23.95
CA ILE A 30 22.03 -10.76 -23.33
C ILE A 30 22.29 -10.25 -21.93
N ALA A 31 21.68 -9.12 -21.53
CA ALA A 31 21.88 -8.53 -20.22
C ALA A 31 21.62 -9.62 -19.17
N LEU A 32 22.69 -10.24 -18.68
CA LEU A 32 22.60 -11.32 -17.73
C LEU A 32 22.39 -10.63 -16.41
N ALA A 33 21.27 -10.90 -15.74
CA ALA A 33 21.05 -10.34 -14.42
C ALA A 33 22.22 -10.77 -13.51
N SER A 34 22.83 -9.82 -12.81
CA SER A 34 23.85 -10.10 -11.81
C SER A 34 23.16 -10.61 -10.55
N THR A 35 23.38 -11.87 -10.20
CA THR A 35 22.81 -12.46 -8.98
C THR A 35 23.79 -12.33 -7.82
N VAL A 36 23.30 -11.87 -6.67
CA VAL A 36 23.96 -11.93 -5.37
C VAL A 36 23.31 -13.07 -4.60
N GLU A 37 24.02 -14.19 -4.48
CA GLU A 37 23.48 -15.42 -3.89
C GLU A 37 23.41 -15.33 -2.36
N TYR A 38 22.73 -16.29 -1.73
CA TYR A 38 22.62 -16.36 -0.27
C TYR A 38 24.00 -16.38 0.41
N GLY A 39 24.17 -15.51 1.41
CA GLY A 39 25.42 -15.36 2.16
C GLY A 39 26.49 -14.54 1.44
N GLU A 40 26.29 -14.19 0.17
CA GLU A 40 27.17 -13.26 -0.53
C GLU A 40 26.88 -11.82 -0.10
N THR A 41 27.93 -11.00 -0.10
CA THR A 41 27.83 -9.56 0.09
C THR A 41 28.56 -8.85 -1.02
N VAL A 42 27.86 -7.94 -1.70
CA VAL A 42 28.43 -7.05 -2.70
C VAL A 42 28.33 -5.61 -2.22
N ASP A 43 29.28 -4.77 -2.63
CA ASP A 43 29.35 -3.37 -2.24
C ASP A 43 29.67 -2.49 -3.46
N GLY A 44 29.01 -1.34 -3.56
CA GLY A 44 29.32 -0.32 -4.57
C GLY A 44 28.95 -0.68 -6.01
N VAL A 45 28.00 -1.61 -6.21
CA VAL A 45 27.53 -1.99 -7.55
C VAL A 45 26.83 -0.80 -8.22
N VAL A 46 27.09 -0.57 -9.50
CA VAL A 46 26.42 0.47 -10.31
C VAL A 46 25.61 -0.21 -11.40
N LEU A 47 24.31 0.07 -11.44
CA LEU A 47 23.36 -0.48 -12.39
C LEU A 47 22.90 0.62 -13.34
N GLU A 48 23.15 0.46 -14.63
CA GLU A 48 22.75 1.43 -15.67
C GLU A 48 21.71 0.88 -16.63
N LYS A 49 21.97 -0.29 -17.23
CA LYS A 49 20.99 -1.01 -18.07
C LYS A 49 20.93 -2.48 -17.71
N ASP A 50 21.39 -2.76 -16.50
CA ASP A 50 21.61 -4.08 -15.96
C ASP A 50 20.59 -4.32 -14.85
N ILE A 51 20.31 -5.60 -14.66
CA ILE A 51 19.43 -6.08 -13.61
C ILE A 51 20.30 -6.75 -12.56
N GLN A 52 20.05 -6.46 -11.28
CA GLN A 52 20.64 -7.19 -10.17
C GLN A 52 19.55 -7.94 -9.39
N LEU A 53 19.77 -9.23 -9.13
CA LEU A 53 18.91 -10.04 -8.26
C LEU A 53 19.63 -10.24 -6.92
N VAL A 54 19.03 -9.83 -5.80
CA VAL A 54 19.68 -9.88 -4.48
C VAL A 54 18.95 -10.89 -3.60
N TYR A 55 19.57 -12.06 -3.40
CA TYR A 55 19.18 -13.06 -2.38
C TYR A 55 20.08 -12.98 -1.13
N GLY A 56 21.31 -12.49 -1.30
CA GLY A 56 22.24 -12.16 -0.21
C GLY A 56 22.12 -10.72 0.28
N THR A 57 23.25 -10.02 0.37
CA THR A 57 23.32 -8.61 0.80
C THR A 57 23.96 -7.73 -0.27
N ALA A 58 23.32 -6.61 -0.63
CA ALA A 58 23.85 -5.61 -1.55
C ALA A 58 23.91 -4.23 -0.91
N ASN A 59 25.13 -3.73 -0.70
CA ASN A 59 25.37 -2.43 -0.08
C ASN A 59 25.77 -1.38 -1.12
N ASN A 60 25.39 -0.13 -0.83
CA ASN A 60 25.83 1.07 -1.53
C ASN A 60 25.62 0.98 -3.05
N THR A 61 24.55 0.31 -3.48
CA THR A 61 24.24 0.13 -4.89
C THR A 61 23.75 1.46 -5.47
N LYS A 62 24.19 1.80 -6.68
CA LYS A 62 23.72 2.97 -7.42
C LYS A 62 22.88 2.54 -8.59
N ILE A 63 21.63 2.98 -8.64
CA ILE A 63 20.69 2.61 -9.70
C ILE A 63 20.40 3.83 -10.57
N ASN A 64 21.03 3.85 -11.74
CA ASN A 64 20.91 4.89 -12.74
C ASN A 64 19.78 4.58 -13.75
N PRO A 65 19.42 5.52 -14.64
CA PRO A 65 18.33 5.32 -15.60
C PRO A 65 18.52 4.08 -16.49
N GLY A 66 17.58 3.15 -16.39
CA GLY A 66 17.59 1.86 -17.09
C GLY A 66 18.06 0.68 -16.24
N GLY A 67 18.64 0.94 -15.06
CA GLY A 67 19.09 -0.07 -14.11
C GLY A 67 17.95 -0.53 -13.21
N GLU A 68 17.98 -1.81 -12.84
CA GLU A 68 17.00 -2.38 -11.93
C GLU A 68 17.65 -3.25 -10.86
N GLN A 69 17.25 -3.06 -9.60
CA GLN A 69 17.61 -3.97 -8.52
C GLN A 69 16.35 -4.66 -8.00
N HIS A 70 16.38 -5.99 -7.94
CA HIS A 70 15.30 -6.83 -7.41
C HIS A 70 15.80 -7.48 -6.13
N ILE A 71 15.31 -7.00 -4.99
CA ILE A 71 15.59 -7.58 -3.67
C ILE A 71 14.61 -8.73 -3.48
N LYS A 72 15.14 -9.94 -3.59
CA LYS A 72 14.40 -11.20 -3.56
C LYS A 72 14.15 -11.63 -2.11
N GLU A 73 13.56 -12.80 -1.97
CA GLU A 73 13.24 -13.39 -0.66
C GLU A 73 14.48 -13.45 0.24
N PHE A 74 14.37 -12.88 1.44
CA PHE A 74 15.45 -12.74 2.43
C PHE A 74 16.66 -11.90 1.98
N GLY A 75 16.62 -11.32 0.78
CA GLY A 75 17.60 -10.37 0.31
C GLY A 75 17.56 -9.08 1.11
N ILE A 76 18.73 -8.51 1.34
CA ILE A 76 18.88 -7.23 2.05
C ILE A 76 19.65 -6.26 1.14
N SER A 77 19.12 -5.05 0.98
CA SER A 77 19.85 -3.97 0.33
C SER A 77 19.97 -2.76 1.23
N GLY A 78 21.22 -2.32 1.47
CA GLY A 78 21.53 -1.20 2.34
C GLY A 78 22.11 -0.01 1.58
N ASN A 79 21.68 1.21 1.95
CA ASN A 79 22.22 2.48 1.44
C ASN A 79 22.18 2.62 -0.10
N THR A 80 21.15 2.09 -0.73
CA THR A 80 20.99 2.18 -2.19
C THR A 80 20.64 3.61 -2.61
N GLU A 81 21.35 4.14 -3.61
CA GLU A 81 21.12 5.45 -4.20
C GLU A 81 20.42 5.28 -5.56
N ILE A 82 19.17 5.74 -5.67
CA ILE A 82 18.37 5.66 -6.89
C ILE A 82 18.36 7.02 -7.58
N ASN A 83 18.95 7.08 -8.77
CA ASN A 83 19.15 8.28 -9.58
C ASN A 83 18.36 8.21 -10.91
N GLY A 84 17.22 7.52 -10.91
CA GLY A 84 16.33 7.40 -12.08
C GLY A 84 16.03 5.96 -12.53
N GLY A 85 16.61 4.94 -11.89
CA GLY A 85 16.27 3.54 -12.12
C GLY A 85 15.16 3.02 -11.20
N TYR A 86 15.08 1.69 -11.07
CA TYR A 86 14.06 1.01 -10.28
C TYR A 86 14.66 0.09 -9.22
N GLN A 87 14.10 0.11 -8.02
CA GLN A 87 14.33 -0.91 -7.00
C GLN A 87 13.00 -1.59 -6.66
N TYR A 88 12.95 -2.90 -6.82
CA TYR A 88 11.82 -3.75 -6.45
C TYR A 88 12.15 -4.51 -5.18
N ILE A 89 11.34 -4.33 -4.14
CA ILE A 89 11.44 -5.09 -2.90
C ILE A 89 10.33 -6.12 -2.91
N GLU A 90 10.69 -7.38 -3.14
CA GLU A 90 9.74 -8.48 -3.23
C GLU A 90 9.39 -9.04 -1.84
N MET A 91 8.53 -10.06 -1.81
CA MET A 91 8.09 -10.70 -0.58
C MET A 91 9.29 -11.17 0.27
N ASN A 92 9.29 -10.81 1.55
CA ASN A 92 10.36 -11.06 2.52
C ASN A 92 11.72 -10.41 2.16
N GLY A 93 11.77 -9.54 1.15
CA GLY A 93 12.94 -8.69 0.86
C GLY A 93 12.92 -7.43 1.73
N THR A 94 14.10 -6.90 2.06
CA THR A 94 14.24 -5.68 2.87
C THR A 94 15.20 -4.68 2.23
N ALA A 95 14.76 -3.43 2.11
CA ALA A 95 15.64 -2.30 1.77
C ALA A 95 15.78 -1.36 2.97
N GLU A 96 17.01 -0.93 3.24
CA GLU A 96 17.34 -0.04 4.34
C GLU A 96 18.08 1.20 3.84
N TYR A 97 17.71 2.36 4.37
CA TYR A 97 18.40 3.64 4.13
C TYR A 97 18.52 4.03 2.66
N SER A 98 17.56 3.61 1.83
CA SER A 98 17.56 3.95 0.41
C SER A 98 17.34 5.46 0.23
N VAL A 99 18.06 6.06 -0.72
CA VAL A 99 17.95 7.48 -1.07
C VAL A 99 17.50 7.60 -2.50
N LEU A 100 16.32 8.18 -2.71
CA LEU A 100 15.70 8.35 -4.02
C LEU A 100 15.88 9.80 -4.48
N ASN A 101 16.95 10.04 -5.22
CA ASN A 101 17.19 11.31 -5.90
C ASN A 101 16.26 11.50 -7.10
N ASP A 102 15.95 10.40 -7.79
CA ASP A 102 14.95 10.27 -8.86
C ASP A 102 14.55 8.78 -8.99
N GLY A 103 13.66 8.43 -9.90
CA GLY A 103 13.26 7.05 -10.17
C GLY A 103 12.29 6.49 -9.13
N TYR A 104 12.29 5.16 -8.97
CA TYR A 104 11.25 4.46 -8.23
C TYR A 104 11.81 3.40 -7.28
N GLN A 105 11.24 3.33 -6.08
CA GLN A 105 11.31 2.17 -5.20
C GLN A 105 9.90 1.62 -5.04
N ILE A 106 9.73 0.32 -5.31
CA ILE A 106 8.44 -0.36 -5.33
C ILE A 106 8.48 -1.47 -4.30
N VAL A 107 7.73 -1.29 -3.21
CA VAL A 107 7.62 -2.28 -2.14
C VAL A 107 6.42 -3.16 -2.42
N GLN A 108 6.66 -4.40 -2.84
CA GLN A 108 5.58 -5.36 -3.07
C GLN A 108 5.01 -5.89 -1.75
N MET A 109 3.87 -6.58 -1.84
CA MET A 109 3.24 -7.22 -0.69
C MET A 109 4.23 -8.16 0.02
N GLY A 110 4.37 -7.99 1.34
CA GLY A 110 5.33 -8.74 2.15
C GLY A 110 6.79 -8.23 2.09
N GLY A 111 7.10 -7.23 1.26
CA GLY A 111 8.37 -6.53 1.26
C GLY A 111 8.39 -5.37 2.27
N ALA A 112 9.59 -4.96 2.69
CA ALA A 112 9.79 -3.86 3.64
C ALA A 112 10.82 -2.83 3.16
N ALA A 113 10.47 -1.55 3.23
CA ALA A 113 11.40 -0.42 3.07
C ALA A 113 11.54 0.35 4.38
N ASN A 114 12.75 0.47 4.91
CA ASN A 114 13.03 1.14 6.17
C ASN A 114 13.89 2.39 5.95
N GLN A 115 13.50 3.50 6.58
CA GLN A 115 14.27 4.75 6.62
C GLN A 115 14.61 5.30 5.22
N THR A 116 13.67 5.17 4.30
CA THR A 116 13.85 5.67 2.93
C THR A 116 13.74 7.19 2.89
N THR A 117 14.65 7.86 2.16
CA THR A 117 14.63 9.31 1.93
C THR A 117 14.25 9.62 0.49
N LEU A 118 13.18 10.40 0.29
CA LEU A 118 12.69 10.81 -1.03
C LEU A 118 13.08 12.28 -1.31
N ASN A 119 14.15 12.48 -2.07
CA ASN A 119 14.55 13.81 -2.51
C ASN A 119 13.64 14.27 -3.65
N ASN A 120 13.59 13.53 -4.77
CA ASN A 120 12.60 13.77 -5.84
C ASN A 120 11.99 12.49 -6.43
N GLY A 121 12.46 11.30 -6.05
CA GLY A 121 11.91 10.04 -6.56
C GLY A 121 10.56 9.66 -5.94
N VAL A 122 10.08 8.48 -6.32
CA VAL A 122 8.78 7.95 -5.90
C VAL A 122 8.94 6.64 -5.15
N LEU A 123 8.38 6.55 -3.96
CA LEU A 123 8.20 5.30 -3.23
C LEU A 123 6.75 4.85 -3.35
N GLN A 124 6.53 3.69 -3.96
CA GLN A 124 5.21 3.07 -4.10
C GLN A 124 5.11 1.83 -3.24
N VAL A 125 4.13 1.79 -2.33
CA VAL A 125 4.08 0.82 -1.23
C VAL A 125 2.80 -0.01 -1.30
N TYR A 126 2.96 -1.28 -1.64
CA TYR A 126 1.96 -2.36 -1.45
C TYR A 126 2.28 -3.22 -0.22
N GLY A 127 3.53 -3.23 0.25
CA GLY A 127 3.98 -3.87 1.48
C GLY A 127 4.04 -2.89 2.65
N ALA A 128 5.21 -2.78 3.29
CA ALA A 128 5.43 -1.90 4.44
C ALA A 128 6.55 -0.88 4.19
N ALA A 129 6.32 0.38 4.61
CA ALA A 129 7.34 1.43 4.62
C ALA A 129 7.41 2.12 5.99
N ASN A 130 8.58 2.07 6.63
CA ASN A 130 8.80 2.62 7.97
C ASN A 130 9.76 3.82 7.92
N ASP A 131 9.47 4.86 8.71
CA ASP A 131 10.35 6.02 8.93
C ASP A 131 10.77 6.72 7.62
N THR A 132 9.83 6.79 6.66
CA THR A 132 10.10 7.44 5.37
C THR A 132 10.17 8.95 5.52
N THR A 133 11.23 9.59 5.00
CA THR A 133 11.36 11.05 4.96
C THR A 133 11.11 11.56 3.53
N ILE A 134 10.12 12.43 3.36
CA ILE A 134 9.68 12.92 2.05
C ILE A 134 10.03 14.41 1.92
N LYS A 135 11.12 14.71 1.21
CA LYS A 135 11.63 16.09 1.07
C LYS A 135 11.01 16.84 -0.10
N GLY A 136 11.04 16.22 -1.28
CA GLY A 136 10.44 16.76 -2.51
C GLY A 136 9.82 15.68 -3.41
N GLY A 137 10.06 14.41 -3.10
CA GLY A 137 9.48 13.28 -3.81
C GLY A 137 8.05 12.97 -3.40
N ARG A 138 7.59 11.77 -3.78
CA ARG A 138 6.24 11.30 -3.49
C ARG A 138 6.23 9.91 -2.88
N LEU A 139 5.59 9.78 -1.72
CA LEU A 139 5.23 8.49 -1.13
C LEU A 139 3.80 8.15 -1.54
N ILE A 140 3.59 7.02 -2.19
CA ILE A 140 2.27 6.51 -2.59
C ILE A 140 2.01 5.23 -1.80
N ILE A 141 0.97 5.26 -0.98
CA ILE A 141 0.50 4.08 -0.26
C ILE A 141 -0.67 3.49 -1.04
N GLU A 142 -0.44 2.31 -1.60
CA GLU A 142 -1.43 1.59 -2.39
C GLU A 142 -2.37 0.80 -1.49
N LYS A 143 -3.35 0.13 -2.09
CA LYS A 143 -4.25 -0.76 -1.36
C LYS A 143 -3.46 -1.80 -0.57
N ASP A 144 -3.83 -2.00 0.69
CA ASP A 144 -3.21 -2.92 1.65
C ASP A 144 -1.76 -2.56 2.04
N GLY A 145 -1.19 -1.51 1.43
CA GLY A 145 0.09 -0.94 1.82
C GLY A 145 0.00 -0.18 3.14
N ILE A 146 1.08 -0.23 3.91
CA ILE A 146 1.17 0.40 5.22
C ILE A 146 2.40 1.30 5.27
N THR A 147 2.23 2.52 5.79
CA THR A 147 3.35 3.33 6.23
C THR A 147 3.21 3.79 7.67
N VAL A 148 4.34 3.81 8.38
CA VAL A 148 4.42 4.22 9.78
C VAL A 148 5.56 5.24 9.93
N PHE A 149 5.33 6.27 10.73
CA PHE A 149 6.31 7.33 11.02
C PHE A 149 6.83 8.07 9.79
N ALA A 150 5.98 8.25 8.76
CA ALA A 150 6.34 9.05 7.61
C ALA A 150 6.47 10.54 8.01
N ALA A 151 7.60 11.16 7.70
CA ALA A 151 7.84 12.59 7.88
C ALA A 151 7.78 13.32 6.54
N ILE A 152 6.87 14.27 6.40
CA ILE A 152 6.66 15.03 5.17
C ILE A 152 7.24 16.43 5.35
N GLU A 153 8.29 16.76 4.60
CA GLU A 153 8.91 18.08 4.61
C GLU A 153 8.35 18.98 3.50
N LYS A 154 8.86 20.22 3.41
CA LYS A 154 8.39 21.21 2.45
C LYS A 154 8.61 20.75 1.01
N GLY A 155 7.50 20.56 0.28
CA GLY A 155 7.52 20.09 -1.11
C GLY A 155 7.27 18.59 -1.26
N GLY A 156 7.32 17.83 -0.16
CA GLY A 156 7.00 16.41 -0.15
C GLY A 156 5.50 16.15 -0.27
N LEU A 157 5.14 15.04 -0.91
CA LEU A 157 3.76 14.59 -1.04
C LEU A 157 3.59 13.15 -0.52
N LEU A 158 2.72 12.97 0.46
CA LEU A 158 2.16 11.67 0.82
C LEU A 158 0.80 11.49 0.14
N GLU A 159 0.66 10.49 -0.72
CA GLU A 159 -0.59 10.08 -1.35
C GLU A 159 -1.05 8.72 -0.80
N VAL A 160 -2.13 8.70 -0.03
CA VAL A 160 -2.75 7.47 0.48
C VAL A 160 -3.95 7.12 -0.41
N LYS A 161 -3.84 6.02 -1.14
CA LYS A 161 -4.91 5.48 -1.99
C LYS A 161 -5.95 4.76 -1.14
N GLU A 162 -7.07 4.40 -1.76
CA GLU A 162 -8.11 3.64 -1.08
C GLU A 162 -7.58 2.28 -0.60
N GLY A 163 -7.83 1.96 0.66
CA GLY A 163 -7.34 0.74 1.30
C GLY A 163 -5.89 0.81 1.77
N GLY A 164 -5.17 1.91 1.50
CA GLY A 164 -3.85 2.16 2.09
C GLY A 164 -3.97 2.71 3.51
N LEU A 165 -2.99 2.42 4.36
CA LEU A 165 -2.93 2.88 5.75
C LEU A 165 -1.66 3.71 5.99
N ALA A 166 -1.83 4.91 6.53
CA ALA A 166 -0.73 5.73 7.02
C ALA A 166 -0.94 6.04 8.51
N PHE A 167 0.05 5.73 9.35
CA PHE A 167 0.00 5.91 10.80
C PHE A 167 1.15 6.77 11.31
N ALA A 168 0.89 7.59 12.33
CA ALA A 168 1.87 8.48 12.96
C ALA A 168 2.64 9.36 11.96
N VAL A 169 1.92 9.94 10.99
CA VAL A 169 2.49 10.84 9.99
C VAL A 169 2.83 12.19 10.61
N ASP A 170 4.08 12.62 10.49
CA ASP A 170 4.54 13.97 10.86
C ASP A 170 4.53 14.88 9.62
N GLN A 171 3.51 15.72 9.49
CA GLN A 171 3.39 16.69 8.40
C GLN A 171 4.00 18.03 8.81
N LYS A 172 5.18 18.36 8.28
CA LYS A 172 5.82 19.67 8.48
C LYS A 172 5.21 20.73 7.58
N ALA A 173 5.49 22.00 7.89
CA ALA A 173 5.01 23.13 7.10
C ALA A 173 5.43 23.03 5.62
N GLY A 174 4.45 23.07 4.72
CA GLY A 174 4.66 22.94 3.28
C GLY A 174 4.74 21.50 2.76
N GLY A 175 4.62 20.48 3.61
CA GLY A 175 4.36 19.11 3.21
C GLY A 175 2.88 18.90 2.88
N ALA A 176 2.57 18.03 1.92
CA ALA A 176 1.20 17.74 1.51
C ALA A 176 0.79 16.29 1.79
N ILE A 177 -0.44 16.12 2.24
CA ILE A 177 -1.13 14.83 2.33
C ILE A 177 -2.32 14.85 1.38
N LYS A 178 -2.41 13.83 0.53
CA LYS A 178 -3.55 13.57 -0.35
C LYS A 178 -4.10 12.20 -0.04
N THR A 179 -5.36 12.11 0.36
CA THR A 179 -6.04 10.83 0.58
C THR A 179 -7.14 10.64 -0.46
N THR A 180 -7.30 9.40 -0.94
CA THR A 180 -8.41 9.05 -1.83
C THR A 180 -9.40 8.19 -1.06
N THR A 181 -10.62 8.68 -0.88
CA THR A 181 -11.74 7.91 -0.36
C THR A 181 -12.71 7.61 -1.50
N ARG A 182 -13.21 6.38 -1.62
CA ARG A 182 -14.38 6.10 -2.46
C ARG A 182 -15.63 6.23 -1.60
N PRO A 183 -16.60 7.10 -1.96
CA PRO A 183 -17.89 7.07 -1.30
C PRO A 183 -18.57 5.74 -1.66
N TRP A 184 -19.00 5.00 -0.65
CA TRP A 184 -19.79 3.79 -0.84
C TRP A 184 -21.10 4.17 -1.57
N ARG A 185 -21.22 3.83 -2.84
CA ARG A 185 -22.49 3.96 -3.57
C ARG A 185 -23.33 2.75 -3.16
N TYR A 186 -24.34 2.96 -2.31
CA TYR A 186 -25.42 1.98 -2.22
C TYR A 186 -25.98 1.81 -3.64
N SER A 187 -25.82 0.63 -4.23
CA SER A 187 -26.64 0.27 -5.38
C SER A 187 -28.07 0.25 -4.88
N GLU A 188 -28.95 1.11 -5.39
CA GLU A 188 -30.39 0.86 -5.32
C GLU A 188 -30.65 -0.44 -6.07
N GLN A 189 -30.52 -1.58 -5.38
CA GLN A 189 -31.25 -2.75 -5.79
C GLN A 189 -32.72 -2.43 -5.52
N THR A 190 -33.44 -2.06 -6.58
CA THR A 190 -34.90 -2.07 -6.55
C THR A 190 -35.34 -3.50 -6.30
N VAL A 191 -35.44 -3.89 -5.04
CA VAL A 191 -36.14 -5.10 -4.65
C VAL A 191 -37.59 -4.85 -5.04
N SER A 192 -38.05 -5.53 -6.09
CA SER A 192 -39.47 -5.56 -6.43
C SER A 192 -40.19 -6.26 -5.28
N VAL A 193 -40.70 -5.48 -4.35
CA VAL A 193 -41.58 -5.99 -3.31
C VAL A 193 -42.85 -6.47 -4.02
N SER A 194 -43.05 -7.79 -4.11
CA SER A 194 -44.36 -8.34 -4.42
C SER A 194 -45.34 -7.83 -3.37
N SER A 195 -46.60 -7.65 -3.76
CA SER A 195 -47.63 -6.81 -3.13
C SER A 195 -47.98 -7.08 -1.66
N ILE A 196 -47.20 -7.88 -0.92
CA ILE A 196 -47.49 -8.32 0.45
C ILE A 196 -46.59 -7.66 1.52
N SER A 197 -45.47 -7.00 1.17
CA SER A 197 -44.53 -6.45 2.19
C SER A 197 -44.51 -4.92 2.36
N ARG A 198 -45.55 -4.19 1.97
CA ARG A 198 -45.61 -2.72 2.11
C ARG A 198 -45.90 -2.19 3.53
N MET A 199 -45.87 -3.01 4.57
CA MET A 199 -46.53 -2.67 5.84
C MET A 199 -45.68 -2.76 7.13
N VAL A 200 -44.34 -2.82 7.08
CA VAL A 200 -43.56 -3.09 8.32
C VAL A 200 -42.38 -2.15 8.63
N LEU A 201 -41.78 -1.43 7.70
CA LEU A 201 -40.65 -0.55 8.06
C LEU A 201 -41.11 0.89 8.18
N LEU A 202 -41.15 1.44 9.40
CA LEU A 202 -40.42 2.67 9.80
C LEU A 202 -40.87 3.16 11.19
N ILE A 203 -40.16 2.75 12.23
CA ILE A 203 -40.28 3.38 13.56
C ILE A 203 -38.93 3.62 14.23
N ILE A 204 -37.79 3.28 13.60
CA ILE A 204 -36.51 3.23 14.33
C ILE A 204 -35.67 4.53 14.26
N CYS A 205 -36.02 5.56 13.49
CA CYS A 205 -35.07 6.67 13.23
C CYS A 205 -35.44 8.08 13.75
N CYS A 206 -36.25 8.22 14.79
CA CYS A 206 -36.46 9.56 15.36
C CYS A 206 -36.60 9.54 16.87
N TRP A 207 -35.49 9.40 17.60
CA TRP A 207 -35.43 9.87 19.00
C TRP A 207 -34.03 10.23 19.52
N LYS A 208 -33.17 10.85 18.70
CA LYS A 208 -32.20 11.80 19.26
C LYS A 208 -31.76 12.86 18.26
N THR A 209 -31.92 14.10 18.73
CA THR A 209 -31.54 15.42 18.18
C THR A 209 -32.27 15.90 16.93
N ALA A 210 -33.17 16.86 17.17
CA ALA A 210 -33.77 17.71 16.16
C ALA A 210 -32.69 18.65 15.59
N GLU A 211 -32.42 18.53 14.29
CA GLU A 211 -32.32 19.64 13.34
C GLU A 211 -32.24 19.06 11.91
N VAL A 212 -33.22 19.44 11.09
CA VAL A 212 -33.36 19.23 9.64
C VAL A 212 -33.31 17.77 9.14
N CYS A 213 -34.47 17.11 9.05
CA CYS A 213 -34.64 15.93 8.21
C CYS A 213 -35.99 16.02 7.46
N GLU A 214 -35.92 16.21 6.15
CA GLU A 214 -37.07 16.25 5.24
C GLU A 214 -37.84 14.92 5.29
N LEU A 215 -39.12 15.03 5.60
CA LEU A 215 -40.02 13.93 5.92
C LEU A 215 -40.53 13.29 4.63
N LYS A 216 -40.11 12.06 4.31
CA LYS A 216 -40.88 11.21 3.37
C LYS A 216 -41.02 9.78 3.88
N LYS A 217 -42.22 9.53 4.41
CA LYS A 217 -42.86 8.26 4.80
C LYS A 217 -42.16 7.60 5.99
N MET A 218 -42.89 7.26 7.04
CA MET A 218 -43.67 6.03 7.12
C MET A 218 -44.34 5.97 8.52
N THR A 219 -45.40 5.18 8.63
CA THR A 219 -46.16 4.90 9.85
C THR A 219 -46.55 3.42 9.87
N SER A 220 -46.14 2.64 10.88
CA SER A 220 -46.97 1.59 11.53
C SER A 220 -46.23 0.77 12.60
N LEU A 221 -46.51 1.02 13.89
CA LEU A 221 -46.55 0.01 14.95
C LEU A 221 -47.96 0.06 15.52
N ILE A 222 -48.61 -1.08 15.64
CA ILE A 222 -49.87 -1.23 16.35
C ILE A 222 -49.50 -1.34 17.84
N ILE A 223 -49.71 -0.26 18.59
CA ILE A 223 -49.61 -0.24 20.05
C ILE A 223 -50.94 -0.77 20.60
N PRO A 224 -50.95 -1.76 21.51
CA PRO A 224 -52.18 -2.25 22.14
C PRO A 224 -52.97 -1.10 22.81
N LEU A 225 -54.28 -1.04 22.55
CA LEU A 225 -55.17 0.05 22.96
C LEU A 225 -55.12 0.38 24.48
N TRP A 226 -54.80 -0.62 25.31
CA TRP A 226 -54.71 -0.47 26.76
C TRP A 226 -53.50 0.38 27.22
N ILE A 227 -52.40 0.38 26.46
CA ILE A 227 -51.21 1.21 26.75
C ILE A 227 -51.49 2.69 26.41
N VAL A 228 -52.21 2.94 25.31
CA VAL A 228 -52.66 4.29 24.93
C VAL A 228 -53.66 4.84 25.96
N ALA A 229 -54.58 3.99 26.45
CA ALA A 229 -55.52 4.37 27.50
C ALA A 229 -54.83 4.68 28.85
N ALA A 230 -53.75 3.99 29.19
CA ALA A 230 -52.98 4.25 30.40
C ALA A 230 -52.26 5.61 30.35
N TYR A 231 -51.68 5.94 29.19
CA TYR A 231 -51.02 7.23 28.98
C TYR A 231 -52.01 8.42 28.99
N TRP A 232 -53.20 8.24 28.41
CA TRP A 232 -54.24 9.27 28.45
C TRP A 232 -54.71 9.59 29.88
N ARG A 233 -54.82 8.58 30.75
CA ARG A 233 -55.20 8.76 32.15
C ARG A 233 -54.16 9.53 32.96
N LEU A 234 -52.88 9.25 32.74
CA LEU A 234 -51.77 9.97 33.39
C LEU A 234 -51.67 11.43 32.91
N TRP A 235 -51.92 11.67 31.61
CA TRP A 235 -51.92 13.01 31.05
C TRP A 235 -53.08 13.86 31.57
N MET A 236 -54.30 13.32 31.65
CA MET A 236 -55.46 14.02 32.22
C MET A 236 -55.30 14.31 33.72
N ALA A 237 -54.65 13.41 34.48
CA ALA A 237 -54.32 13.64 35.88
C ALA A 237 -53.32 14.80 36.06
N GLY A 238 -52.32 14.91 35.18
CA GLY A 238 -51.39 16.05 35.14
C GLY A 238 -52.08 17.36 34.79
N LEU A 239 -53.05 17.34 33.86
CA LEU A 239 -53.79 18.53 33.44
C LEU A 239 -54.68 19.09 34.57
N GLN A 240 -55.32 18.23 35.37
CA GLN A 240 -56.11 18.67 36.54
C GLN A 240 -55.24 19.29 37.63
N LEU A 241 -54.07 18.71 37.92
CA LEU A 241 -53.12 19.26 38.89
C LEU A 241 -52.58 20.64 38.48
N ALA A 242 -52.35 20.86 37.18
CA ALA A 242 -51.94 22.15 36.65
C ALA A 242 -53.05 23.21 36.72
N LEU A 243 -54.30 22.82 36.48
CA LEU A 243 -55.46 23.72 36.58
C LEU A 243 -55.78 24.13 38.02
N ILE A 244 -55.64 23.21 38.99
CA ILE A 244 -55.85 23.50 40.42
C ILE A 244 -54.78 24.48 40.94
N LYS A 245 -53.51 24.32 40.53
CA LYS A 245 -52.45 25.27 40.90
C LYS A 245 -52.70 26.68 40.35
N LYS A 246 -53.25 26.79 39.13
CA LYS A 246 -53.50 28.09 38.49
C LYS A 246 -54.69 28.85 39.10
N GLN A 247 -55.58 28.19 39.85
CA GLN A 247 -56.66 28.86 40.61
C GLN A 247 -56.28 29.21 42.05
N ALA A 248 -55.13 28.75 42.55
CA ALA A 248 -54.63 29.11 43.88
C ALA A 248 -53.70 30.34 43.87
N GLU A 249 -53.34 30.85 42.69
CA GLU A 249 -52.44 32.00 42.49
C GLU A 249 -53.16 33.29 42.03
N ASN A 250 -54.50 33.30 42.00
CA ASN A 250 -55.36 34.48 41.82
C ASN A 250 -56.32 34.62 43.00
#